data_AF-A0A2E6XL44-F1
#
_entry.id   AF-A0A2E6XL44-F1
#
_cell.length_a   1.000
_cell.length_b   1.000
_cell.length_c   1.000
_cell.angle_alpha   90.00
_cell.angle_beta   90.00
_cell.angle_gamma   90.00
#
_symmetry.space_group_name_H-M   'P 1'
#
loop_
_entity.id
_entity.type
_entity.pdbx_description
1 polymer ?
#
loop_
_entity_poly.entity_id
_entity_poly.type
_entity_poly.pdbx_seq_one_letter_code
_entity_poly.pdbx_strand_id
1 'polypeptide(L)'
;MNLARKSRFGQRGQGMTEYIIIVALVAVAAISVYNFFGDTVRGQVGDLAAELGGGTSQQLGRTAADDAQSEGAEEYDLTDFAQDEG
;
A
#
# COMPACT_ATOMS: atom_id res chain seq x y z
N MET A 1 -35.19 -36.74 -25.50
CA MET A 1 -33.85 -36.53 -24.89
C MET A 1 -33.96 -35.35 -23.94
N ASN A 2 -34.02 -35.59 -22.62
CA ASN A 2 -34.14 -34.54 -21.62
C ASN A 2 -32.75 -33.98 -21.28
N LEU A 3 -32.48 -32.72 -21.63
CA LEU A 3 -31.27 -32.01 -21.23
C LEU A 3 -31.43 -31.56 -19.78
N ALA A 4 -30.84 -32.32 -18.85
CA ALA A 4 -30.70 -31.90 -17.46
C ALA A 4 -29.79 -30.66 -17.40
N ARG A 5 -30.38 -29.47 -17.18
CA ARG A 5 -29.63 -28.27 -16.81
C ARG A 5 -28.98 -28.52 -15.45
N LYS A 6 -27.66 -28.73 -15.45
CA LYS A 6 -26.82 -28.74 -14.24
C LYS A 6 -26.99 -27.38 -13.56
N SER A 7 -27.76 -27.32 -12.49
CA SER A 7 -27.84 -26.12 -11.67
C SER A 7 -26.44 -25.88 -11.10
N ARG A 8 -25.83 -24.73 -11.43
CA ARG A 8 -24.60 -24.29 -10.76
C ARG A 8 -25.02 -23.93 -9.34
N PHE A 9 -24.80 -24.88 -8.42
CA PHE A 9 -24.99 -24.70 -6.98
C PHE A 9 -24.39 -23.35 -6.58
N GLY A 10 -25.23 -22.50 -6.00
CA GLY A 10 -24.98 -21.07 -5.88
C GLY A 10 -23.70 -20.75 -5.11
N GLN A 11 -22.98 -19.75 -5.61
CA GLN A 11 -21.84 -19.07 -5.00
C GLN A 11 -22.30 -18.22 -3.80
N ARG A 12 -22.98 -18.82 -2.81
CA ARG A 12 -23.45 -18.10 -1.60
C ARG A 12 -22.32 -17.95 -0.58
N GLY A 13 -21.27 -17.24 -0.98
CA GLY A 13 -20.11 -16.95 -0.12
C GLY A 13 -18.83 -16.65 -0.88
N GLN A 14 -18.71 -17.06 -2.15
CA GLN A 14 -17.49 -16.85 -2.95
C GLN A 14 -17.11 -15.36 -3.05
N GLY A 15 -18.09 -14.48 -3.24
CA GLY A 15 -17.84 -13.04 -3.29
C GLY A 15 -17.51 -12.39 -1.94
N MET A 16 -17.95 -12.95 -0.82
CA MET A 16 -17.73 -12.36 0.52
C MET A 16 -16.31 -12.63 1.01
N THR A 17 -15.83 -13.88 0.88
CA THR A 17 -14.46 -14.24 1.28
C THR A 17 -13.42 -13.59 0.37
N GLU A 18 -13.70 -13.48 -0.93
CA GLU A 18 -12.85 -12.78 -1.89
C GLU A 18 -12.75 -11.28 -1.56
N TYR A 19 -13.87 -10.63 -1.21
CA TYR A 19 -13.86 -9.24 -0.75
C TYR A 19 -13.03 -9.04 0.51
N ILE A 20 -13.16 -9.94 1.48
CA ILE A 20 -12.41 -9.85 2.74
C ILE A 20 -10.90 -9.96 2.48
N ILE A 21 -10.47 -10.86 1.60
CA ILE A 21 -9.05 -11.00 1.25
C ILE A 21 -8.54 -9.75 0.52
N ILE A 22 -9.26 -9.23 -0.47
CA ILE A 22 -8.86 -8.01 -1.19
C ILE A 22 -8.78 -6.81 -0.24
N VAL A 23 -9.76 -6.64 0.66
CA VAL A 23 -9.76 -5.54 1.65
C VAL A 23 -8.59 -5.68 2.62
N ALA A 24 -8.27 -6.89 3.08
CA ALA A 24 -7.13 -7.12 3.96
C ALA A 24 -5.80 -6.74 3.29
N LEU A 25 -5.61 -7.09 2.01
CA LEU A 25 -4.41 -6.73 1.24
C LEU A 25 -4.27 -5.21 1.07
N VAL A 26 -5.38 -4.52 0.74
CA VAL A 26 -5.37 -3.05 0.63
C VAL A 26 -5.09 -2.39 1.97
N ALA A 27 -5.62 -2.92 3.07
CA ALA A 27 -5.38 -2.37 4.41
C ALA A 27 -3.90 -2.45 4.81
N VAL A 28 -3.23 -3.56 4.51
CA VAL A 28 -1.78 -3.72 4.77
C VAL A 28 -0.97 -2.76 3.89
N ALA A 29 -1.26 -2.70 2.59
CA ALA A 29 -0.58 -1.78 1.66
C ALA A 29 -0.76 -0.29 2.05
N ALA A 30 -1.93 0.06 2.61
CA ALA A 30 -2.21 1.42 3.03
C ALA A 30 -1.32 1.91 4.18
N ILE A 31 -0.84 1.01 5.06
CA ILE A 31 0.00 1.38 6.21
C ILE A 31 1.29 2.05 5.74
N SER A 32 1.99 1.45 4.76
CA SER A 32 3.22 2.00 4.19
C SER A 32 2.92 3.28 3.41
N VAL A 33 1.93 3.26 2.51
CA VAL A 33 1.60 4.43 1.66
C VAL A 33 1.30 5.69 2.49
N TYR A 34 0.57 5.57 3.60
CA TYR A 34 0.24 6.74 4.43
C TYR A 34 1.46 7.35 5.12
N ASN A 35 2.42 6.54 5.58
CA ASN A 35 3.63 7.03 6.22
C ASN A 35 4.53 7.76 5.20
N PHE A 36 4.85 7.10 4.08
CA PHE A 36 5.72 7.68 3.04
C PHE A 36 5.10 8.92 2.38
N PHE A 37 3.80 8.90 2.09
CA PHE A 37 3.12 10.04 1.48
C PHE A 37 3.05 11.23 2.44
N GLY A 38 2.79 10.99 3.73
CA GLY A 38 2.76 12.03 4.76
C GLY A 38 4.10 12.76 4.89
N ASP A 39 5.21 12.00 4.91
CA ASP A 39 6.56 12.55 4.97
C ASP A 39 6.94 13.31 3.70
N THR A 40 6.55 12.80 2.53
CA THR A 40 6.76 13.48 1.23
C THR A 40 6.05 14.83 1.18
N VAL A 41 4.76 14.87 1.52
CA VAL A 41 3.95 16.11 1.49
C VAL A 41 4.50 17.11 2.51
N ARG A 42 4.83 16.66 3.72
CA ARG A 42 5.43 17.51 4.75
C ARG A 42 6.79 18.07 4.32
N GLY A 43 7.64 17.24 3.71
CA GLY A 43 8.94 17.65 3.18
C GLY A 43 8.82 18.71 2.09
N GLN A 44 7.93 18.49 1.11
CA GLN A 44 7.69 19.45 0.02
C GLN A 44 7.09 20.77 0.51
N VAL A 45 6.16 20.74 1.46
CA VAL A 45 5.58 21.96 2.05
C VAL A 45 6.64 22.71 2.88
N GLY A 46 7.51 22.00 3.59
CA GLY A 46 8.65 22.58 4.29
C GLY A 46 9.63 23.26 3.34
N ASP A 47 9.97 22.61 2.21
CA ASP A 47 10.84 23.17 1.18
C ASP A 47 10.22 24.43 0.53
N LEU A 48 8.92 24.41 0.22
CA LEU A 48 8.20 25.56 -0.32
C LEU A 48 8.13 26.72 0.69
N ALA A 49 7.92 26.44 1.97
CA ALA A 49 7.91 27.45 3.02
C ALA A 49 9.31 28.06 3.23
N ALA A 50 10.36 27.24 3.13
CA ALA A 50 11.75 27.71 3.19
C ALA A 50 12.09 28.61 2.00
N GLU A 51 11.73 28.21 0.78
CA GLU A 51 11.91 29.04 -0.43
C GLU A 51 11.12 30.36 -0.34
N LEU A 52 9.87 30.31 0.11
CA LEU A 52 9.04 31.51 0.28
C LEU A 52 9.59 32.45 1.37
N GLY A 53 10.24 31.88 2.40
CA GLY A 53 10.94 32.62 3.45
C GLY A 53 12.33 33.15 3.05
N GLY A 54 12.78 32.88 1.82
CA GLY A 54 14.09 33.30 1.29
C GLY A 54 15.26 32.37 1.63
N GLY A 55 14.98 31.17 2.15
CA GLY A 55 15.96 30.10 2.38
C GLY A 55 16.10 29.15 1.17
N THR A 56 17.11 28.28 1.22
CA THR A 56 17.35 27.24 0.20
C THR A 56 16.52 25.98 0.48
N SER A 57 15.83 25.46 -0.54
CA SER A 57 15.16 24.15 -0.53
C SER A 57 16.17 23.03 -0.22
N GLN A 58 15.80 22.08 0.65
CA GLN A 58 16.63 20.93 1.00
C GLN A 58 16.37 19.70 0.14
N GLN A 59 15.60 19.84 -0.96
CA GLN A 59 15.22 18.73 -1.85
C GLN A 59 14.64 17.52 -1.12
N LEU A 60 13.93 17.74 -0.01
CA LEU A 60 13.35 16.68 0.82
C LEU A 60 12.31 15.86 0.03
N GLY A 61 11.62 16.51 -0.91
CA GLY A 61 10.69 15.83 -1.81
C GLY A 61 11.34 14.82 -2.76
N ARG A 62 12.63 14.98 -3.12
CA ARG A 62 13.35 13.97 -3.93
C ARG A 62 13.77 12.78 -3.08
N THR A 63 14.34 13.05 -1.90
CA THR A 63 14.75 12.00 -0.95
C THR A 63 13.58 11.10 -0.58
N ALA A 64 12.42 11.67 -0.24
CA ALA A 64 11.24 10.88 0.11
C ALA A 64 10.67 10.07 -1.07
N ALA A 65 10.83 10.56 -2.31
CA ALA A 65 10.45 9.82 -3.51
C ALA A 65 11.41 8.64 -3.77
N ASP A 66 12.71 8.84 -3.56
CA ASP A 66 13.72 7.79 -3.69
C ASP A 66 13.51 6.70 -2.60
N ASP A 67 13.20 7.10 -1.36
CA ASP A 67 12.89 6.18 -0.26
C ASP A 67 11.61 5.37 -0.55
N ALA A 68 10.55 6.01 -1.06
CA ALA A 68 9.31 5.33 -1.44
C ALA A 68 9.52 4.36 -2.62
N GLN A 69 10.42 4.69 -3.55
CA GLN A 69 10.77 3.81 -4.65
C GLN A 69 11.61 2.63 -4.18
N SER A 70 12.51 2.84 -3.21
CA SER A 70 13.29 1.76 -2.58
C SER A 70 12.37 0.80 -1.82
N GLU A 71 11.47 1.34 -0.99
CA GLU A 71 10.49 0.54 -0.25
C GLU A 71 9.56 -0.24 -1.19
N GLY A 72 9.09 0.39 -2.27
CA GLY A 72 8.25 -0.29 -3.27
C GLY A 72 8.97 -1.37 -4.08
N ALA A 73 10.30 -1.40 -4.02
CA ALA A 73 11.13 -2.43 -4.63
C ALA A 73 11.43 -3.60 -3.67
N GLU A 74 11.15 -3.45 -2.38
CA GLU A 74 11.26 -4.55 -1.40
C GLU A 74 10.14 -5.57 -1.65
N GLU A 75 10.52 -6.84 -1.78
CA GLU A 75 9.59 -7.95 -2.00
C GLU A 75 9.27 -8.61 -0.66
N TYR A 76 8.08 -8.30 -0.14
CA TYR A 76 7.59 -8.84 1.12
C TYR A 76 6.92 -10.21 0.94
N ASP A 77 7.51 -11.25 1.52
CA ASP A 77 6.91 -12.59 1.63
C ASP A 77 6.34 -12.84 3.04
N LEU A 78 5.46 -13.83 3.16
CA LEU A 78 4.87 -14.24 4.45
C LEU A 78 5.93 -14.67 5.47
N THR A 79 7.13 -15.00 5.01
CA THR A 79 8.29 -15.35 5.83
C THR A 79 8.94 -14.13 6.49
N ASP A 80 8.81 -12.92 5.92
CA ASP A 80 9.34 -11.68 6.51
C ASP A 80 8.58 -11.25 7.77
N PHE A 81 7.34 -11.75 7.93
CA PHE A 81 6.49 -11.48 9.09
C PHE A 81 6.41 -12.66 10.05
N ALA A 82 7.10 -13.77 9.77
CA ALA A 82 7.23 -14.87 10.70
C ALA A 82 8.16 -14.43 11.84
N GLN A 83 7.57 -14.07 12.99
CA GLN A 83 8.34 -13.80 14.21
C GLN A 83 9.04 -15.10 14.63
N ASP A 84 10.37 -15.04 14.79
CA ASP A 84 11.16 -16.10 15.40
C ASP A 84 10.68 -16.29 16.83
N GLU A 85 9.80 -17.27 17.04
CA GLU A 85 9.34 -17.68 18.37
C GLU A 85 10.45 -18.50 19.03
N GLY A 86 11.42 -17.79 19.62
CA GLY A 86 12.45 -18.35 20.50
C GLY A 86 11.92 -18.78 21.86
#